data_AF-A0A928D4Y1-F1
#
_entry.id   AF-A0A928D4Y1-F1
#
_cell.length_a   1.000
_cell.length_b   1.000
_cell.length_c   1.000
_cell.angle_alpha   90.00
_cell.angle_beta   90.00
_cell.angle_gamma   90.00
#
_symmetry.space_group_name_H-M   'P 1'
#
loop_
_entity.id
_entity.type
_entity.pdbx_description
1 polymer ?
#
loop_
_entity_poly.entity_id
_entity_poly.type
_entity_poly.pdbx_seq_one_letter_code
_entity_poly.pdbx_strand_id
1 'polypeptide(L)'
;GTALLFLAVAFYLVMLCENCRVPVDDPETHLELTMIHEAMILDNSGPDLAVIHYASALKLWVFISFLATLVMPNMAAGTLVEFIVYYILILVLTVSIGVVESVMARYRFLKVPQLLAGAFAVAVLSIVLTSIFGGEWTK
;
A
#
# COMPACT_ATOMS: atom_id res chain seq x y z
N GLY A 1 8.81 -18.70 1.88
CA GLY A 1 9.58 -17.78 1.03
C GLY A 1 8.74 -17.23 -0.11
N THR A 2 8.45 -18.05 -1.11
CA THR A 2 7.72 -17.65 -2.34
C THR A 2 6.28 -17.18 -2.09
N ALA A 3 5.53 -17.85 -1.20
CA ALA A 3 4.18 -17.43 -0.85
C ALA A 3 4.16 -16.01 -0.22
N LEU A 4 5.06 -15.74 0.74
CA LEU A 4 5.22 -14.41 1.36
C LEU A 4 5.45 -13.31 0.31
N LEU A 5 6.27 -13.60 -0.71
CA LEU A 5 6.54 -12.66 -1.79
C LEU A 5 5.27 -12.34 -2.58
N PHE A 6 4.48 -13.36 -2.94
CA PHE A 6 3.20 -13.14 -3.63
C PHE A 6 2.22 -12.34 -2.78
N LEU A 7 2.13 -12.62 -1.48
CA LEU A 7 1.29 -11.85 -0.58
C LEU A 7 1.75 -10.40 -0.45
N ALA A 8 3.05 -10.16 -0.31
CA ALA A 8 3.63 -8.84 -0.22
C ALA A 8 3.37 -8.02 -1.50
N VAL A 9 3.51 -8.64 -2.68
CA VAL A 9 3.20 -7.99 -3.96
C VAL A 9 1.70 -7.67 -4.08
N ALA A 10 0.83 -8.61 -3.72
CA ALA A 10 -0.62 -8.39 -3.73
C ALA A 10 -1.01 -7.22 -2.79
N PHE A 11 -0.46 -7.22 -1.57
CA PHE A 11 -0.71 -6.16 -0.60
C PHE A 11 -0.13 -4.81 -1.05
N TYR A 12 1.05 -4.80 -1.69
CA TYR A 12 1.64 -3.60 -2.28
C TYR A 12 0.74 -2.97 -3.35
N LEU A 13 0.16 -3.79 -4.24
CA LEU A 13 -0.78 -3.31 -5.26
C LEU A 13 -2.05 -2.71 -4.65
N VAL A 14 -2.63 -3.38 -3.64
CA VAL A 14 -3.79 -2.86 -2.91
C VAL A 14 -3.45 -1.56 -2.19
N MET A 15 -2.28 -1.49 -1.55
CA MET A 15 -1.80 -0.29 -0.88
C MET A 15 -1.67 0.89 -1.85
N LEU A 16 -1.11 0.71 -3.04
CA LEU A 16 -1.03 1.79 -4.04
C LEU A 16 -2.42 2.28 -4.44
N CYS A 17 -3.36 1.35 -4.64
CA CYS A 17 -4.75 1.67 -4.99
C CYS A 17 -5.47 2.44 -3.89
N GLU A 18 -5.39 1.98 -2.64
CA GLU A 18 -6.07 2.59 -1.49
C GLU A 18 -5.52 3.97 -1.12
N ASN A 19 -4.25 4.24 -1.43
CA ASN A 19 -3.61 5.53 -1.15
C ASN A 19 -3.60 6.46 -2.38
N CYS A 20 -4.37 6.15 -3.43
CA CYS A 20 -4.44 6.91 -4.69
C CYS A 20 -3.05 7.25 -5.25
N ARG A 21 -2.11 6.29 -5.17
CA ARG A 21 -0.75 6.48 -5.69
C ARG A 21 -0.63 5.93 -7.10
N VAL A 22 0.08 6.68 -7.95
CA VAL A 22 0.40 6.29 -9.32
C VAL A 22 1.01 4.88 -9.30
N PRO A 23 0.50 3.95 -10.12
CA PRO A 23 -0.27 4.15 -11.34
C PRO A 23 -1.79 4.16 -11.18
N VAL A 24 -2.33 3.99 -9.98
CA VAL A 24 -3.76 4.10 -9.74
C VAL A 24 -4.09 5.57 -9.50
N ASP A 25 -4.92 6.13 -10.36
CA ASP A 25 -5.34 7.52 -10.23
C ASP A 25 -6.50 7.66 -9.24
N ASP A 26 -6.61 8.84 -8.64
CA ASP A 26 -7.81 9.23 -7.93
C ASP A 26 -8.95 9.43 -8.95
N PRO A 27 -10.19 8.95 -8.73
CA PRO A 27 -11.35 9.30 -9.55
C PRO A 27 -11.64 10.81 -9.70
N GLU A 28 -10.89 11.67 -9.02
CA GLU A 28 -11.09 13.12 -8.93
C GLU A 28 -10.79 13.94 -10.20
N THR A 29 -10.15 13.38 -11.24
CA THR A 29 -9.54 14.20 -12.33
C THR A 29 -10.45 14.60 -13.51
N HIS A 30 -11.75 14.80 -13.29
CA HIS A 30 -12.62 15.45 -14.30
C HIS A 30 -12.89 16.92 -13.94
N LEU A 31 -12.03 17.79 -14.47
CA LEU A 31 -11.91 19.24 -14.24
C LEU A 31 -13.14 20.12 -14.49
N GLU A 32 -14.35 19.58 -14.59
CA GLU A 32 -15.57 20.41 -14.62
C GLU A 32 -16.75 19.82 -13.82
N LEU A 33 -16.69 18.57 -13.32
CA LEU A 33 -17.84 17.92 -12.66
C LEU A 33 -17.57 17.00 -11.45
N THR A 34 -16.32 16.78 -11.04
CA THR A 34 -15.97 16.10 -9.76
C THR A 34 -15.44 17.05 -8.69
N MET A 35 -15.56 18.36 -8.93
CA MET A 35 -15.25 19.46 -8.01
C MET A 35 -15.98 19.39 -6.65
N ILE A 36 -16.75 18.35 -6.35
CA ILE A 36 -17.38 18.15 -5.03
C ILE A 36 -16.39 17.52 -4.04
N HIS A 37 -15.52 16.59 -4.47
CA HIS A 37 -14.49 16.02 -3.57
C HIS A 37 -13.33 17.00 -3.33
N GLU A 38 -12.88 17.68 -4.39
CA GLU A 38 -11.77 18.63 -4.27
C GLU A 38 -12.22 19.92 -3.56
N ALA A 39 -13.47 20.35 -3.76
CA ALA A 39 -14.05 21.46 -2.97
C ALA A 39 -14.06 21.17 -1.47
N MET A 40 -14.23 19.91 -1.05
CA MET A 40 -14.23 19.56 0.37
C MET A 40 -12.89 19.92 1.04
N ILE A 41 -11.78 19.79 0.31
CA ILE A 41 -10.45 20.20 0.82
C ILE A 41 -10.25 21.70 0.65
N LEU A 42 -10.70 22.29 -0.46
CA LEU A 42 -10.55 23.71 -0.75
C LEU A 42 -11.37 24.63 0.18
N ASP A 43 -12.43 24.12 0.80
CA ASP A 43 -13.20 24.83 1.84
C ASP A 43 -12.46 24.92 3.18
N ASN A 44 -11.41 24.12 3.38
CA ASN A 44 -10.59 24.09 4.58
C ASN A 44 -9.29 24.87 4.37
N SER A 45 -8.89 25.68 5.35
CA SER A 45 -7.63 26.44 5.31
C SER A 45 -6.83 26.31 6.60
N GLY A 46 -5.50 26.49 6.50
CA GLY A 46 -4.61 26.52 7.66
C GLY A 46 -4.61 25.21 8.47
N PRO A 47 -5.04 25.22 9.75
CA PRO A 47 -5.00 24.03 10.61
C PRO A 47 -5.83 22.84 10.10
N ASP A 48 -7.03 23.09 9.58
CA ASP A 48 -7.94 22.02 9.15
C ASP A 48 -7.38 21.29 7.91
N LEU A 49 -6.79 22.05 6.99
CA LEU A 49 -6.06 21.51 5.85
C LEU A 49 -4.85 20.67 6.28
N ALA A 50 -4.12 21.10 7.32
CA ALA A 50 -3.00 20.35 7.86
C ALA A 50 -3.45 18.99 8.44
N VAL A 51 -4.60 18.93 9.12
CA VAL A 51 -5.16 17.67 9.65
C VAL A 51 -5.53 16.72 8.51
N ILE A 52 -6.10 17.21 7.42
CA ILE A 52 -6.44 16.40 6.23
C ILE A 52 -5.18 15.78 5.63
N HIS A 53 -4.14 16.58 5.39
CA HIS A 53 -2.87 16.07 4.87
C HIS A 53 -2.17 15.11 5.85
N TYR A 54 -2.23 15.39 7.14
CA TYR A 54 -1.68 14.51 8.17
C TYR A 54 -2.41 13.17 8.23
N ALA A 55 -3.74 13.17 8.11
CA ALA A 55 -4.54 11.94 8.04
C ALA A 55 -4.17 11.09 6.80
N SER A 56 -3.96 11.73 5.64
CA SER A 56 -3.48 11.05 4.43
C SER A 56 -2.09 10.46 4.60
N ALA A 57 -1.16 11.21 5.21
CA ALA A 57 0.19 10.73 5.52
C ALA A 57 0.17 9.55 6.52
N LEU A 58 -0.68 9.62 7.55
CA LEU A 58 -0.88 8.53 8.50
C LEU A 58 -1.48 7.29 7.84
N LYS A 59 -2.46 7.44 6.94
CA LYS A 59 -3.03 6.32 6.18
C LYS A 59 -1.92 5.58 5.43
N LEU A 60 -1.09 6.31 4.68
CA LEU A 60 0.04 5.72 3.96
C LEU A 60 1.02 5.02 4.91
N TRP A 61 1.40 5.68 6.01
CA TRP A 61 2.32 5.13 6.99
C TRP A 61 1.80 3.82 7.60
N VAL A 62 0.51 3.75 7.93
CA VAL A 62 -0.13 2.53 8.46
C VAL A 62 0.00 1.39 7.44
N PHE A 63 -0.33 1.61 6.17
CA PHE A 63 -0.18 0.56 5.14
C PHE A 63 1.28 0.10 4.97
N ILE A 64 2.25 1.03 4.94
CA ILE A 64 3.68 0.67 4.88
C ILE A 64 4.07 -0.17 6.10
N SER A 65 3.61 0.23 7.28
CA SER A 65 3.90 -0.46 8.54
C SER A 65 3.32 -1.87 8.58
N PHE A 66 2.10 -2.05 8.06
CA PHE A 66 1.49 -3.38 7.88
C PHE A 66 2.28 -4.25 6.90
N LEU A 67 2.73 -3.69 5.77
CA LEU A 67 3.56 -4.42 4.80
C LEU A 67 4.91 -4.81 5.42
N ALA A 68 5.55 -3.89 6.15
CA ALA A 68 6.81 -4.12 6.84
C ALA A 68 6.71 -5.26 7.87
N THR A 69 5.68 -5.23 8.72
CA THR A 69 5.44 -6.28 9.73
C THR A 69 5.00 -7.60 9.09
N LEU A 70 4.34 -7.58 7.94
CA LEU A 70 4.02 -8.80 7.18
C LEU A 70 5.28 -9.50 6.66
N VAL A 71 6.26 -8.74 6.15
CA VAL A 71 7.52 -9.30 5.62
C VAL A 71 8.41 -9.84 6.74
N MET A 72 8.38 -9.20 7.91
CA MET A 72 9.18 -9.56 9.07
C MET A 72 8.32 -9.59 10.35
N PRO A 73 7.62 -10.71 10.63
CA PRO A 73 6.66 -10.79 11.74
C PRO A 73 7.32 -10.79 13.12
N ASN A 74 8.60 -11.18 13.22
CA ASN A 74 9.33 -11.33 14.48
C ASN A 74 9.90 -10.02 15.05
N MET A 75 9.49 -8.85 14.55
CA MET A 75 10.01 -7.54 14.98
C MET A 75 9.42 -7.04 16.31
N ALA A 76 8.77 -7.92 17.07
CA ALA A 76 8.13 -7.61 18.35
C ALA A 76 9.04 -7.86 19.57
N ALA A 77 10.32 -8.23 19.37
CA ALA A 77 11.26 -8.55 20.45
C ALA A 77 11.91 -7.32 21.11
N GLY A 78 11.57 -6.11 20.68
CA GLY A 78 11.82 -4.87 21.44
C GLY A 78 13.28 -4.48 21.57
N THR A 79 14.16 -5.10 20.77
CA THR A 79 15.57 -4.75 20.72
C THR A 79 15.79 -3.49 19.88
N LEU A 80 16.81 -2.70 20.21
CA LEU A 80 17.16 -1.48 19.46
C LEU A 80 17.51 -1.79 17.99
N VAL A 81 17.99 -3.00 17.71
CA VAL A 81 18.29 -3.48 16.36
C VAL A 81 17.01 -3.63 15.53
N GLU A 82 15.94 -4.20 16.10
CA GLU A 82 14.66 -4.38 15.41
C GLU A 82 14.01 -3.03 15.05
N PHE A 83 14.11 -2.03 15.94
CA PHE A 83 13.65 -0.68 15.63
C PHE A 83 14.41 -0.09 14.44
N ILE A 84 15.73 -0.22 14.40
CA ILE A 84 16.54 0.28 13.26
C ILE A 84 16.14 -0.43 11.97
N VAL A 85 16.00 -1.76 12.00
CA VAL A 85 15.59 -2.56 10.84
C VAL A 85 14.21 -2.15 10.35
N TYR A 86 13.27 -1.87 11.26
CA TYR A 86 11.93 -1.37 10.92
C TYR A 86 11.97 -0.06 10.15
N TYR A 87 12.68 0.94 10.66
CA TYR A 87 12.77 2.24 9.97
C TYR A 87 13.50 2.15 8.63
N ILE A 88 14.53 1.29 8.52
CA ILE A 88 15.18 1.00 7.24
C ILE A 88 14.18 0.37 6.26
N LEU A 89 13.37 -0.58 6.70
CA LEU A 89 12.38 -1.24 5.85
C LEU A 89 11.30 -0.26 5.38
N ILE A 90 10.79 0.60 6.27
CA ILE A 90 9.89 1.70 5.90
C ILE A 90 10.53 2.60 4.84
N LEU A 91 11.80 2.98 5.03
CA LEU A 91 12.51 3.84 4.09
C LEU A 91 12.61 3.18 2.71
N VAL A 92 13.00 1.91 2.66
CA VAL A 92 13.09 1.14 1.41
C VAL A 92 11.73 1.06 0.71
N LEU A 93 10.66 0.78 1.46
CA LEU A 93 9.30 0.72 0.90
C LEU A 93 8.85 2.10 0.38
N THR A 94 9.13 3.17 1.10
CA THR A 94 8.78 4.54 0.69
C THR A 94 9.51 4.93 -0.58
N VAL A 95 10.82 4.63 -0.68
CA VAL A 95 11.61 4.84 -1.90
C VAL A 95 11.05 4.03 -3.05
N SER A 96 10.65 2.77 -2.82
CA SER A 96 10.05 1.93 -3.87
C SER A 96 8.78 2.55 -4.45
N ILE A 97 7.92 3.13 -3.59
CA ILE A 97 6.70 3.83 -4.01
C ILE A 97 7.07 5.05 -4.87
N GLY A 98 8.03 5.87 -4.40
CA GLY A 98 8.49 7.03 -5.17
C GLY A 98 9.08 6.65 -6.53
N VAL A 99 9.77 5.51 -6.64
CA VAL A 99 10.26 4.97 -7.91
C VAL A 99 9.09 4.57 -8.81
N VAL A 100 8.09 3.86 -8.29
CA VAL A 100 6.89 3.48 -9.06
C VAL A 100 6.17 4.72 -9.58
N GLU A 101 5.97 5.72 -8.72
CA GLU A 101 5.32 7.00 -9.09
C GLU A 101 6.11 7.76 -10.16
N SER A 102 7.45 7.66 -10.14
CA SER A 102 8.31 8.35 -11.10
C SER A 102 8.40 7.65 -12.46
N VAL A 103 8.28 6.31 -12.48
CA VAL A 103 8.50 5.50 -13.69
C VAL A 103 7.20 5.16 -14.42
N MET A 104 6.07 5.05 -13.70
CA MET A 104 4.81 4.60 -14.27
C MET A 104 3.91 5.77 -14.71
N ALA A 105 3.19 5.55 -15.80
CA ALA A 105 2.06 6.40 -16.18
C ALA A 105 0.78 5.93 -15.47
N ARG A 106 -0.21 6.83 -15.38
CA ARG A 106 -1.52 6.52 -14.81
C ARG A 106 -2.25 5.45 -15.64
N TYR A 107 -2.81 4.45 -14.95
CA TYR A 107 -3.67 3.45 -15.57
C TYR A 107 -5.02 4.05 -15.94
N ARG A 108 -5.63 3.49 -17.00
CA ARG A 108 -7.03 3.79 -17.31
C ARG A 108 -7.92 3.30 -16.16
N PHE A 109 -8.79 4.17 -15.65
CA PHE A 109 -9.70 3.87 -14.55
C PHE A 109 -10.50 2.57 -14.73
N LEU A 110 -10.96 2.30 -15.95
CA LEU A 110 -11.69 1.07 -16.31
C LEU A 110 -10.89 -0.23 -16.07
N LYS A 111 -9.56 -0.15 -15.97
CA LYS A 111 -8.67 -1.29 -15.71
C LYS A 111 -8.31 -1.45 -14.23
N VAL A 112 -8.61 -0.46 -13.38
CA VAL A 112 -8.32 -0.54 -11.93
C VAL A 112 -9.05 -1.72 -11.27
N PRO A 113 -10.33 -2.01 -11.57
CA PRO A 113 -10.98 -3.21 -11.04
C PRO A 113 -10.29 -4.52 -11.47
N GLN A 114 -9.74 -4.56 -12.68
CA GLN A 114 -9.01 -5.73 -13.19
C GLN A 114 -7.66 -5.90 -12.47
N LEU A 115 -6.97 -4.81 -12.17
CA LEU A 115 -5.73 -4.82 -11.38
C LEU A 115 -5.99 -5.37 -9.97
N LEU A 116 -7.05 -4.89 -9.30
CA LEU A 116 -7.45 -5.35 -7.97
C LEU A 116 -7.88 -6.82 -7.97
N ALA A 117 -8.63 -7.26 -8.98
CA ALA A 117 -8.95 -8.67 -9.15
C ALA A 117 -7.69 -9.54 -9.34
N GLY A 118 -6.70 -9.03 -10.07
CA GLY A 118 -5.39 -9.67 -10.20
C GLY A 118 -4.63 -9.76 -8.88
N ALA A 119 -4.59 -8.66 -8.10
CA ALA A 119 -3.99 -8.65 -6.77
C ALA A 119 -4.67 -9.66 -5.83
N PHE A 120 -6.01 -9.72 -5.86
CA PHE A 120 -6.78 -10.72 -5.12
C PHE A 120 -6.43 -12.15 -5.53
N ALA A 121 -6.34 -12.43 -6.83
CA ALA A 121 -5.96 -13.75 -7.33
C ALA A 121 -4.55 -14.16 -6.84
N VAL A 122 -3.58 -13.24 -6.86
CA VAL A 122 -2.22 -13.48 -6.34
C VAL A 122 -2.23 -13.73 -4.83
N ALA A 123 -3.06 -13.01 -4.07
CA ALA A 123 -3.22 -13.27 -2.63
C ALA A 123 -3.82 -14.65 -2.36
N VAL A 124 -4.85 -15.07 -3.11
CA VAL A 124 -5.42 -16.42 -3.00
C VAL A 124 -4.39 -17.49 -3.36
N LEU A 125 -3.60 -17.29 -4.42
CA LEU A 125 -2.51 -18.20 -4.76
C LEU A 125 -1.49 -18.32 -3.63
N SER A 126 -1.12 -17.22 -2.97
CA SER A 126 -0.25 -17.25 -1.79
C SER A 126 -0.83 -18.12 -0.67
N ILE A 127 -2.13 -17.98 -0.38
CA ILE A 127 -2.81 -18.77 0.65
C ILE A 127 -2.79 -20.25 0.28
N VAL A 128 -3.11 -20.60 -0.96
CA VAL A 128 -3.10 -21.99 -1.44
C VAL A 128 -1.71 -22.60 -1.40
N LEU A 129 -0.68 -21.86 -1.82
CA LEU A 129 0.71 -22.33 -1.72
C LEU A 129 1.11 -22.55 -0.26
N THR A 130 0.70 -21.66 0.63
CA THR A 130 0.97 -21.80 2.06
C THR A 130 0.22 -23.00 2.66
N SER A 131 -1.01 -23.29 2.23
CA SER A 131 -1.76 -24.45 2.76
C SER A 131 -1.25 -25.79 2.22
N ILE A 132 -0.79 -25.85 0.97
CA ILE A 132 -0.26 -27.06 0.35
C ILE A 132 1.15 -27.38 0.87
N PHE A 133 2.04 -26.38 0.89
CA PHE A 133 3.45 -26.58 1.25
C PHE A 133 3.76 -26.29 2.73
N GLY A 134 2.88 -25.58 3.44
CA GLY A 134 3.05 -25.26 4.86
C GLY A 134 2.63 -26.38 5.81
N GLY A 135 2.03 -27.47 5.30
CA GLY A 135 1.61 -28.63 6.11
C GLY A 135 2.76 -29.47 6.70
N GLU A 136 4.02 -29.22 6.31
CA GLU A 136 5.18 -29.96 6.83
C GLU A 136 5.85 -29.30 8.06
N TRP A 137 5.48 -28.06 8.42
CA TRP A 137 6.11 -27.31 9.52
C TRP A 137 5.42 -27.48 10.88
N THR A 138 4.36 -28.29 10.97
CA THR A 138 3.63 -28.57 12.22
C THR A 138 3.81 -30.02 12.69
N LYS A 139 4.97 -30.63 12.43
CA LYS A 139 5.43 -31.86 13.09
C LYS A 139 6.80 -31.67 13.70
#